data_AF-M5WBP7-F1
#
_entry.id   AF-M5WBP7-F1
#
_cell.length_a   1.000
_cell.length_b   1.000
_cell.length_c   1.000
_cell.angle_alpha   90.00
_cell.angle_beta   90.00
_cell.angle_gamma   90.00
#
_symmetry.space_group_name_H-M   'P 1'
#
loop_
_entity.id
_entity.type
_entity.pdbx_description
1 polymer ?
#
loop_
_entity_poly.entity_id
_entity_poly.type
_entity_poly.pdbx_seq_one_letter_code
_entity_poly.pdbx_strand_id
1 'polypeptide(L)'
;MIVPVAIALTVGLLGWAYQALKPPPPKICGSPGGPPVTSPRVKLSDGRHLAYRECGVPKEEAKHKIIVVHGFDSSKDLSLPFAQELIEELSIYFLFFDRAGYGESDPYPSRSVKSEAFDIQELADKLQIGSKFYVIGISMGAYPVWGCMKYIPHRLSGASLVVPFVHYWWPCVPANLSRESLSTLPVSDQWAFRVAYYAPWLFHWWMTQKFFPSLSVLCGNTSVFSRTDLDMLKKLSEAPSVGQEKITQQGHHESLYRDILAGYAKWEFDPSELKNPFPDNEGSFHIWRGCEDKIIPYKLNRYIAEKLPWIHYHEVPGYGHLLFLESHLCDAILKALLLRE
;
A
#
# COMPACT_ATOMS: atom_id res chain seq x y z
N MET A 1 -19.99 28.35 43.94
CA MET A 1 -18.76 27.52 43.88
C MET A 1 -18.86 26.32 42.95
N ILE A 2 -20.06 25.75 42.71
CA ILE A 2 -20.22 24.56 41.83
C ILE A 2 -19.95 24.90 40.34
N VAL A 3 -20.43 26.03 39.84
CA VAL A 3 -20.27 26.41 38.42
C VAL A 3 -18.80 26.59 38.00
N PRO A 4 -17.94 27.33 38.74
CA PRO A 4 -16.52 27.44 38.40
C PRO A 4 -15.77 26.10 38.44
N VAL A 5 -16.10 25.22 39.40
CA VAL A 5 -15.50 23.89 39.50
C VAL A 5 -15.93 23.01 38.32
N ALA A 6 -17.21 23.04 37.95
CA ALA A 6 -17.72 22.32 36.79
C ALA A 6 -17.04 22.80 35.50
N ILE A 7 -16.89 24.12 35.30
CA ILE A 7 -16.18 24.69 34.14
C ILE A 7 -14.72 24.23 34.11
N ALA A 8 -14.00 24.31 35.23
CA ALA A 8 -12.60 23.89 35.30
C ALA A 8 -12.44 22.39 34.99
N LEU A 9 -13.33 21.54 35.51
CA LEU A 9 -13.35 20.11 35.20
C LEU A 9 -13.63 19.85 33.71
N THR A 10 -14.62 20.53 33.12
CA THR A 10 -14.92 20.40 31.70
C THR A 10 -13.74 20.81 30.83
N VAL A 11 -13.10 21.95 31.12
CA VAL A 11 -11.90 22.40 30.39
C VAL A 11 -10.75 21.41 30.55
N GLY A 12 -10.54 20.88 31.76
CA GLY A 12 -9.53 19.86 32.01
C GLY A 12 -9.78 18.57 31.22
N LEU A 13 -11.02 18.08 31.19
CA LEU A 13 -11.40 16.89 30.42
C LEU A 13 -11.26 17.11 28.91
N LEU A 14 -11.67 18.28 28.40
CA LEU A 14 -11.48 18.66 27.00
C LEU A 14 -10.01 18.76 26.62
N GLY A 15 -9.18 19.34 27.50
CA GLY A 15 -7.73 19.42 27.31
C GLY A 15 -7.08 18.04 27.28
N TRP A 16 -7.48 17.14 28.18
CA TRP A 16 -7.00 15.76 28.21
C TRP A 16 -7.43 14.98 26.97
N ALA A 17 -8.70 15.11 26.57
CA ALA A 17 -9.21 14.52 25.33
C ALA A 17 -8.44 15.04 24.11
N TYR A 18 -8.21 16.35 24.00
CA TYR A 18 -7.44 16.93 22.90
C TYR A 18 -6.02 16.34 22.81
N GLN A 19 -5.33 16.21 23.95
CA GLN A 19 -4.00 15.60 24.00
C GLN A 19 -4.02 14.12 23.62
N ALA A 20 -5.02 13.36 24.08
CA ALA A 20 -5.16 11.94 23.77
C ALA A 20 -5.47 11.69 22.28
N LEU A 21 -6.16 12.62 21.62
CA LEU A 21 -6.49 12.54 20.19
C LEU A 21 -5.33 12.95 19.29
N LYS A 22 -4.41 13.77 19.80
CA LYS A 22 -3.31 14.32 19.00
C LYS A 22 -2.20 13.28 18.84
N PRO A 23 -1.86 12.90 17.59
CA PRO A 23 -0.73 12.01 17.36
C PRO A 23 0.60 12.67 17.79
N PRO A 24 1.61 11.88 18.19
CA PRO A 24 2.93 12.39 18.47
C PRO A 24 3.55 13.03 17.21
N PRO A 25 4.48 13.99 17.36
CA PRO A 25 5.19 14.55 16.22
C PRO A 25 6.01 13.47 15.50
N PRO A 26 6.18 13.57 14.17
CA PRO A 26 6.96 12.62 13.39
C PRO A 26 8.44 12.62 13.81
N LYS A 27 9.06 11.44 13.86
CA LYS A 27 10.50 11.30 14.07
C LYS A 27 11.22 11.31 12.72
N ILE A 28 11.34 12.47 12.09
CA ILE A 28 11.89 12.63 10.74
C ILE A 28 13.33 12.12 10.67
N CYS A 29 13.63 11.24 9.72
CA CYS A 29 14.97 10.68 9.54
C CYS A 29 16.01 11.77 9.20
N GLY A 30 17.11 11.80 9.94
CA GLY A 30 18.19 12.77 9.79
C GLY A 30 17.96 14.10 10.53
N SER A 31 16.82 14.28 11.21
CA SER A 31 16.59 15.42 12.10
C SER A 31 17.20 15.21 13.50
N PRO A 32 17.44 16.27 14.31
CA PRO A 32 17.89 16.12 15.69
C PRO A 32 16.95 15.22 16.51
N GLY A 33 17.46 14.09 17.01
CA GLY A 33 16.67 13.09 17.74
C GLY A 33 15.84 12.14 16.87
N GLY A 34 15.91 12.26 15.54
CA GLY A 34 15.32 11.32 14.58
C GLY A 34 16.24 10.14 14.25
N PRO A 35 15.72 9.07 13.61
CA PRO A 35 16.51 7.95 13.12
C PRO A 35 17.56 8.39 12.09
N PRO A 36 18.67 7.66 11.94
CA PRO A 36 19.67 7.97 10.92
C PRO A 36 19.11 7.73 9.51
N VAL A 37 19.71 8.40 8.54
CA VAL A 37 19.49 8.13 7.11
C VAL A 37 20.58 7.16 6.67
N THR A 38 20.19 5.99 6.18
CA THR A 38 21.09 4.91 5.77
C THR A 38 20.89 4.48 4.32
N SER A 39 19.82 4.94 3.68
CA SER A 39 19.45 4.59 2.31
C SER A 39 19.60 5.80 1.37
N PRO A 40 19.83 5.59 0.07
CA PRO A 40 19.67 6.65 -0.93
C PRO A 40 18.28 7.27 -0.85
N ARG A 41 18.22 8.60 -1.00
CA ARG A 41 16.96 9.34 -1.03
C ARG A 41 16.97 10.40 -2.11
N VAL A 42 15.80 10.67 -2.67
CA VAL A 42 15.59 11.73 -3.64
C VAL A 42 14.71 12.82 -3.05
N LYS A 43 15.04 14.09 -3.32
CA LYS A 43 14.25 15.23 -2.84
C LYS A 43 13.18 15.61 -3.86
N LEU A 44 11.93 15.61 -3.41
CA LEU A 44 10.75 16.05 -4.13
C LEU A 44 10.68 17.59 -4.22
N SER A 45 9.79 18.09 -5.09
CA SER A 45 9.60 19.54 -5.28
C SER A 45 9.08 20.25 -4.03
N ASP A 46 8.28 19.56 -3.21
CA ASP A 46 7.74 20.05 -1.94
C ASP A 46 8.75 20.00 -0.78
N GLY A 47 9.96 19.50 -1.05
CA GLY A 47 11.06 19.43 -0.09
C GLY A 47 11.16 18.12 0.69
N ARG A 48 10.16 17.24 0.61
CA ARG A 48 10.22 15.89 1.20
C ARG A 48 11.25 15.02 0.49
N HIS A 49 11.73 14.00 1.18
CA HIS A 49 12.59 12.97 0.62
C HIS A 49 11.84 11.65 0.48
N LEU A 50 12.04 10.94 -0.64
CA LEU A 50 11.67 9.54 -0.78
C LEU A 50 12.92 8.68 -0.78
N ALA A 51 12.98 7.71 0.14
CA ALA A 51 14.02 6.70 0.17
C ALA A 51 13.74 5.59 -0.83
N TYR A 52 14.77 5.10 -1.50
CA TYR A 52 14.61 4.11 -2.56
C TYR A 52 15.74 3.08 -2.59
N ARG A 53 15.47 1.97 -3.28
CA ARG A 53 16.40 0.87 -3.55
C ARG A 53 16.25 0.44 -5.00
N GLU A 54 17.37 0.28 -5.68
CA GLU A 54 17.45 -0.15 -7.08
C GLU A 54 17.88 -1.63 -7.12
N CYS A 55 17.34 -2.40 -8.05
CA CYS A 55 17.66 -3.82 -8.25
C CYS A 55 17.47 -4.23 -9.72
N GLY A 56 18.04 -5.37 -10.12
CA GLY A 56 17.97 -5.90 -11.49
C GLY A 56 19.16 -5.47 -12.35
N VAL A 57 18.95 -5.38 -13.66
CA VAL A 57 20.00 -4.93 -14.59
C VAL A 57 20.27 -3.42 -14.44
N PRO A 58 21.44 -2.90 -14.86
CA PRO A 58 21.70 -1.46 -14.86
C PRO A 58 20.61 -0.66 -15.58
N LYS A 59 20.22 0.49 -15.00
CA LYS A 59 19.09 1.31 -15.49
C LYS A 59 19.26 1.73 -16.95
N GLU A 60 20.50 1.93 -17.38
CA GLU A 60 20.90 2.38 -18.71
C GLU A 60 20.80 1.25 -19.75
N GLU A 61 20.86 0.00 -19.32
CA GLU A 61 20.74 -1.20 -20.15
C GLU A 61 19.31 -1.78 -20.13
N ALA A 62 18.48 -1.33 -19.17
CA ALA A 62 17.15 -1.86 -18.96
C ALA A 62 16.19 -1.52 -20.10
N LYS A 63 15.52 -2.55 -20.63
CA LYS A 63 14.39 -2.40 -21.56
C LYS A 63 13.09 -2.12 -20.82
N HIS A 64 12.92 -2.73 -19.66
CA HIS A 64 11.73 -2.60 -18.83
C HIS A 64 12.12 -2.01 -17.47
N LYS A 65 11.50 -0.89 -17.12
CA LYS A 65 11.72 -0.22 -15.83
C LYS A 65 10.43 -0.27 -15.02
N ILE A 66 10.50 -0.90 -13.86
CA ILE A 66 9.34 -1.21 -13.03
C ILE A 66 9.49 -0.53 -11.68
N ILE A 67 8.53 0.32 -11.33
CA ILE A 67 8.42 0.87 -9.97
C ILE A 67 7.54 -0.07 -9.15
N VAL A 68 8.05 -0.56 -8.02
CA VAL A 68 7.32 -1.46 -7.12
C VAL A 68 6.86 -0.68 -5.89
N VAL A 69 5.54 -0.67 -5.68
CA VAL A 69 4.87 -0.02 -4.56
C VAL A 69 4.55 -1.07 -3.50
N HIS A 70 5.26 -1.02 -2.37
CA HIS A 70 5.11 -1.99 -1.29
C HIS A 70 3.76 -1.90 -0.58
N GLY A 71 3.38 -2.99 0.08
CA GLY A 71 2.13 -3.10 0.85
C GLY A 71 2.16 -2.43 2.22
N PHE A 72 1.16 -2.79 3.03
CA PHE A 72 1.06 -2.36 4.42
C PHE A 72 2.17 -3.02 5.26
N ASP A 73 2.72 -2.28 6.22
CA ASP A 73 3.79 -2.74 7.11
C ASP A 73 4.97 -3.38 6.34
N SER A 74 5.39 -2.70 5.28
CA SER A 74 6.47 -3.11 4.39
C SER A 74 7.31 -1.88 3.99
N SER A 75 8.36 -2.08 3.19
CA SER A 75 9.28 -1.01 2.79
C SER A 75 9.85 -1.27 1.39
N LYS A 76 10.71 -0.37 0.92
CA LYS A 76 11.53 -0.56 -0.28
C LYS A 76 12.40 -1.82 -0.25
N ASP A 77 12.63 -2.36 0.94
CA ASP A 77 13.47 -3.54 1.18
C ASP A 77 12.70 -4.85 1.00
N LEU A 78 11.42 -4.78 0.59
CA LEU A 78 10.62 -5.93 0.17
C LEU A 78 11.39 -6.78 -0.85
N SER A 79 11.66 -8.03 -0.51
CA SER A 79 12.29 -8.99 -1.41
C SER A 79 11.23 -9.82 -2.10
N LEU A 80 11.18 -9.75 -3.43
CA LEU A 80 10.31 -10.57 -4.26
C LEU A 80 11.17 -11.61 -4.98
N PRO A 81 10.79 -12.90 -4.95
CA PRO A 81 11.63 -13.99 -5.46
C PRO A 81 11.52 -14.15 -6.98
N PHE A 82 11.83 -13.09 -7.72
CA PHE A 82 11.94 -13.11 -9.17
C PHE A 82 13.11 -13.99 -9.61
N ALA A 83 12.93 -14.80 -10.65
CA ALA A 83 14.03 -15.57 -11.23
C ALA A 83 15.05 -14.63 -11.87
N GLN A 84 16.32 -14.77 -11.48
CA GLN A 84 17.41 -13.94 -12.01
C GLN A 84 17.53 -14.06 -13.54
N GLU A 85 17.33 -15.27 -14.07
CA GLU A 85 17.34 -15.53 -15.51
C GLU A 85 16.28 -14.70 -16.25
N LEU A 86 15.07 -14.57 -15.68
CA LEU A 86 13.99 -13.78 -16.26
C LEU A 86 14.29 -12.27 -16.22
N ILE A 87 14.88 -11.79 -15.12
CA ILE A 87 15.32 -10.40 -14.98
C ILE A 87 16.33 -10.04 -16.08
N GLU A 88 17.30 -10.92 -16.32
CA GLU A 88 18.34 -10.73 -17.34
C GLU A 88 17.78 -10.83 -18.76
N GLU A 89 16.99 -11.88 -19.05
CA GLU A 89 16.34 -12.12 -20.35
C GLU A 89 15.50 -10.93 -20.79
N LEU A 90 14.68 -10.40 -19.88
CA LEU A 90 13.79 -9.27 -20.17
C LEU A 90 14.46 -7.92 -19.88
N SER A 91 15.71 -7.90 -19.43
CA SER A 91 16.47 -6.68 -19.10
C SER A 91 15.68 -5.74 -18.18
N ILE A 92 15.27 -6.27 -17.02
CA ILE A 92 14.39 -5.59 -16.08
C ILE A 92 15.20 -4.83 -15.02
N TYR A 93 14.87 -3.56 -14.87
CA TYR A 93 15.29 -2.73 -13.74
C TYR A 93 14.10 -2.50 -12.80
N PHE A 94 14.31 -2.70 -11.51
CA PHE A 94 13.34 -2.44 -10.45
C PHE A 94 13.75 -1.25 -9.61
N LEU A 95 12.79 -0.38 -9.36
CA LEU A 95 12.87 0.68 -8.37
C LEU A 95 11.83 0.42 -7.27
N PHE A 96 12.32 0.18 -6.07
CA PHE A 96 11.50 0.12 -4.86
C PHE A 96 11.66 1.44 -4.10
N PHE A 97 10.62 1.92 -3.45
CA PHE A 97 10.70 3.13 -2.62
C PHE A 97 9.85 3.00 -1.36
N ASP A 98 10.27 3.67 -0.30
CA ASP A 98 9.48 3.78 0.92
C ASP A 98 8.35 4.80 0.66
N ARG A 99 7.10 4.41 0.87
CA ARG A 99 5.95 5.33 0.76
C ARG A 99 6.01 6.40 1.86
N ALA A 100 5.29 7.50 1.71
CA ALA A 100 5.32 8.61 2.65
C ALA A 100 5.12 8.15 4.11
N GLY A 101 6.10 8.44 4.97
CA GLY A 101 6.11 8.09 6.40
C GLY A 101 6.61 6.67 6.73
N TYR A 102 6.82 5.81 5.73
CA TYR A 102 7.50 4.53 5.91
C TYR A 102 9.01 4.68 5.84
N GLY A 103 9.72 3.79 6.54
CA GLY A 103 11.16 3.65 6.40
C GLY A 103 11.88 4.98 6.57
N GLU A 104 12.61 5.39 5.55
CA GLU A 104 13.39 6.64 5.53
C GLU A 104 12.78 7.77 4.67
N SER A 105 11.56 7.57 4.15
CA SER A 105 10.81 8.58 3.39
C SER A 105 10.10 9.57 4.30
N ASP A 106 10.26 10.87 4.05
CA ASP A 106 9.66 11.91 4.88
C ASP A 106 8.13 11.75 4.93
N PRO A 107 7.49 11.98 6.09
CA PRO A 107 6.05 11.84 6.20
C PRO A 107 5.31 12.96 5.46
N TYR A 108 4.10 12.66 4.99
CA TYR A 108 3.24 13.64 4.34
C TYR A 108 1.88 13.71 5.03
N PRO A 109 1.62 14.74 5.86
CA PRO A 109 0.34 14.87 6.58
C PRO A 109 -0.89 14.96 5.70
N SER A 110 -0.74 15.44 4.47
CA SER A 110 -1.83 15.55 3.49
C SER A 110 -1.83 14.37 2.50
N ARG A 111 -1.22 13.24 2.88
CA ARG A 111 -1.18 12.01 2.08
C ARG A 111 -2.57 11.63 1.58
N SER A 112 -2.62 11.35 0.28
CA SER A 112 -3.81 10.92 -0.44
C SER A 112 -3.42 10.01 -1.60
N VAL A 113 -4.41 9.34 -2.18
CA VAL A 113 -4.26 8.57 -3.43
C VAL A 113 -3.62 9.40 -4.54
N LYS A 114 -4.00 10.68 -4.63
CA LYS A 114 -3.52 11.63 -5.63
C LYS A 114 -2.08 12.04 -5.40
N SER A 115 -1.74 12.40 -4.16
CA SER A 115 -0.36 12.80 -3.84
C SER A 115 0.61 11.66 -4.05
N GLU A 116 0.24 10.41 -3.73
CA GLU A 116 1.15 9.28 -3.97
C GLU A 116 1.35 8.96 -5.45
N ALA A 117 0.34 9.16 -6.29
CA ALA A 117 0.53 9.07 -7.74
C ALA A 117 1.55 10.10 -8.24
N PHE A 118 1.50 11.32 -7.72
CA PHE A 118 2.48 12.35 -8.06
C PHE A 118 3.85 12.12 -7.42
N ASP A 119 3.92 11.55 -6.22
CA ASP A 119 5.18 11.10 -5.61
C ASP A 119 5.86 10.06 -6.50
N ILE A 120 5.12 9.09 -7.04
CA ILE A 120 5.64 8.10 -8.01
C ILE A 120 6.12 8.78 -9.29
N GLN A 121 5.37 9.76 -9.80
CA GLN A 121 5.78 10.53 -10.99
C GLN A 121 7.09 11.30 -10.74
N GLU A 122 7.17 12.06 -9.66
CA GLU A 122 8.36 12.84 -9.34
C GLU A 122 9.56 11.95 -9.04
N LEU A 123 9.35 10.83 -8.34
CA LEU A 123 10.38 9.82 -8.13
C LEU A 123 10.95 9.35 -9.47
N ALA A 124 10.07 9.02 -10.42
CA ALA A 124 10.47 8.60 -11.76
C ALA A 124 11.24 9.70 -12.52
N ASP A 125 10.79 10.95 -12.43
CA ASP A 125 11.42 12.10 -13.09
C ASP A 125 12.80 12.41 -12.51
N LYS A 126 12.90 12.48 -11.18
CA LYS A 126 14.14 12.82 -10.49
C LYS A 126 15.22 11.74 -10.66
N LEU A 127 14.82 10.47 -10.70
CA LEU A 127 15.73 9.34 -10.94
C LEU A 127 15.92 9.02 -12.43
N GLN A 128 15.29 9.79 -13.32
CA GLN A 128 15.40 9.66 -14.77
C GLN A 128 15.04 8.24 -15.25
N ILE A 129 13.96 7.70 -14.71
CA ILE A 129 13.45 6.37 -15.08
C ILE A 129 12.99 6.38 -16.54
N GLY A 130 12.36 7.46 -16.99
CA GLY A 130 11.96 7.64 -18.38
C GLY A 130 10.61 8.32 -18.52
N SER A 131 10.18 8.53 -19.76
CA SER A 131 8.87 9.14 -20.06
C SER A 131 7.71 8.24 -19.65
N LYS A 132 7.83 6.92 -19.86
CA LYS A 132 6.89 5.91 -19.37
C LYS A 132 7.61 4.81 -18.59
N PHE A 133 6.92 4.21 -17.63
CA PHE A 133 7.42 3.10 -16.81
C PHE A 133 6.28 2.13 -16.45
N TYR A 134 6.62 0.92 -16.03
CA TYR A 134 5.66 -0.02 -15.47
C TYR A 134 5.52 0.19 -13.97
N VAL A 135 4.36 -0.13 -13.40
CA VAL A 135 4.17 -0.07 -11.94
C VAL A 135 3.52 -1.35 -11.41
N ILE A 136 4.05 -1.88 -10.30
CA ILE A 136 3.47 -3.02 -9.60
C ILE A 136 3.06 -2.57 -8.20
N GLY A 137 1.77 -2.71 -7.87
CA GLY A 137 1.22 -2.37 -6.56
C GLY A 137 0.88 -3.62 -5.77
N ILE A 138 1.51 -3.81 -4.62
CA ILE A 138 1.29 -5.00 -3.78
C ILE A 138 0.39 -4.65 -2.62
N SER A 139 -0.72 -5.37 -2.45
CA SER A 139 -1.64 -5.19 -1.33
C SER A 139 -2.06 -3.72 -1.19
N MET A 140 -1.72 -3.07 -0.09
CA MET A 140 -1.99 -1.64 0.13
C MET A 140 -1.31 -0.70 -0.87
N GLY A 141 -0.20 -1.13 -1.49
CA GLY A 141 0.44 -0.45 -2.60
C GLY A 141 -0.41 -0.40 -3.88
N ALA A 142 -1.61 -0.98 -3.88
CA ALA A 142 -2.54 -0.87 -4.99
C ALA A 142 -3.28 0.47 -5.08
N TYR A 143 -3.61 1.14 -3.96
CA TYR A 143 -4.31 2.42 -4.08
C TYR A 143 -3.45 3.52 -4.73
N PRO A 144 -2.13 3.61 -4.49
CA PRO A 144 -1.27 4.52 -5.24
C PRO A 144 -1.30 4.22 -6.74
N VAL A 145 -1.32 2.94 -7.13
CA VAL A 145 -1.41 2.54 -8.53
C VAL A 145 -2.76 2.89 -9.15
N TRP A 146 -3.87 2.73 -8.44
CA TRP A 146 -5.16 3.29 -8.87
C TRP A 146 -5.08 4.81 -9.06
N GLY A 147 -4.37 5.50 -8.19
CA GLY A 147 -4.03 6.92 -8.36
C GLY A 147 -3.23 7.17 -9.63
N CYS A 148 -2.22 6.34 -9.93
CA CYS A 148 -1.44 6.46 -11.16
C CYS A 148 -2.32 6.34 -12.41
N MET A 149 -3.23 5.36 -12.42
CA MET A 149 -4.20 5.17 -13.51
C MET A 149 -5.11 6.38 -13.70
N LYS A 150 -5.47 7.08 -12.62
CA LYS A 150 -6.31 8.28 -12.68
C LYS A 150 -5.55 9.53 -13.11
N TYR A 151 -4.42 9.82 -12.47
CA TYR A 151 -3.78 11.14 -12.51
C TYR A 151 -2.59 11.21 -13.45
N ILE A 152 -1.89 10.09 -13.65
CA ILE A 152 -0.69 10.03 -14.49
C ILE A 152 -0.72 8.87 -15.51
N PRO A 153 -1.87 8.54 -16.14
CA PRO A 153 -1.94 7.38 -17.05
C PRO A 153 -0.95 7.50 -18.23
N HIS A 154 -0.67 8.72 -18.68
CA HIS A 154 0.31 9.02 -19.73
C HIS A 154 1.75 8.62 -19.38
N ARG A 155 2.06 8.35 -18.11
CA ARG A 155 3.36 7.90 -17.61
C ARG A 155 3.48 6.39 -17.50
N LEU A 156 2.41 5.63 -17.75
CA LEU A 156 2.40 4.18 -17.58
C LEU A 156 2.64 3.47 -18.92
N SER A 157 3.51 2.47 -18.90
CA SER A 157 3.64 1.45 -19.95
C SER A 157 2.76 0.22 -19.69
N GLY A 158 2.33 0.05 -18.44
CA GLY A 158 1.49 -1.04 -17.97
C GLY A 158 1.49 -1.06 -16.44
N ALA A 159 0.52 -1.73 -15.83
CA ALA A 159 0.51 -1.91 -14.38
C ALA A 159 -0.05 -3.26 -13.96
N SER A 160 0.42 -3.74 -12.81
CA SER A 160 -0.11 -4.94 -12.17
C SER A 160 -0.42 -4.67 -10.71
N LEU A 161 -1.62 -5.02 -10.29
CA LEU A 161 -1.98 -5.05 -8.88
C LEU A 161 -1.92 -6.49 -8.38
N VAL A 162 -1.07 -6.75 -7.39
CA VAL A 162 -0.89 -8.07 -6.80
C VAL A 162 -1.50 -8.07 -5.41
N VAL A 163 -2.49 -8.95 -5.17
CA VAL A 163 -3.30 -8.97 -3.95
C VAL A 163 -3.84 -7.59 -3.48
N PRO A 164 -4.23 -6.61 -4.36
CA PRO A 164 -4.76 -5.29 -3.95
C PRO A 164 -5.56 -5.17 -2.64
N PHE A 165 -5.36 -4.07 -1.99
CA PHE A 165 -6.36 -3.52 -1.10
C PHE A 165 -7.71 -3.27 -1.83
N VAL A 166 -8.83 -3.29 -1.10
CA VAL A 166 -10.16 -2.86 -1.58
C VAL A 166 -10.78 -1.83 -0.65
N HIS A 167 -11.57 -0.92 -1.21
CA HIS A 167 -12.30 0.07 -0.44
C HIS A 167 -13.79 -0.29 -0.31
N TYR A 168 -14.24 -0.67 0.89
CA TYR A 168 -15.61 -1.14 1.12
C TYR A 168 -16.72 -0.09 0.91
N TRP A 169 -16.36 1.19 0.83
CA TRP A 169 -17.30 2.29 0.57
C TRP A 169 -17.14 2.95 -0.80
N TRP A 170 -16.57 2.26 -1.80
CA TRP A 170 -16.63 2.74 -3.18
C TRP A 170 -18.08 2.78 -3.67
N PRO A 171 -18.58 3.91 -4.21
CA PRO A 171 -19.95 4.02 -4.69
C PRO A 171 -20.33 3.03 -5.81
N CYS A 172 -19.39 2.58 -6.63
CA CYS A 172 -19.68 1.63 -7.70
C CYS A 172 -20.01 0.21 -7.21
N VAL A 173 -19.59 -0.14 -5.99
CA VAL A 173 -19.78 -1.47 -5.42
C VAL A 173 -21.15 -1.51 -4.73
N PRO A 174 -22.02 -2.49 -5.06
CA PRO A 174 -23.31 -2.65 -4.41
C PRO A 174 -23.16 -2.78 -2.89
N ALA A 175 -23.98 -2.05 -2.13
CA ALA A 175 -23.85 -1.97 -0.68
C ALA A 175 -23.98 -3.33 0.02
N ASN A 176 -24.75 -4.27 -0.55
CA ASN A 176 -24.85 -5.65 -0.07
C ASN A 176 -23.52 -6.40 -0.24
N LEU A 177 -22.87 -6.28 -1.42
CA LEU A 177 -21.59 -6.92 -1.70
C LEU A 177 -20.48 -6.36 -0.80
N SER A 178 -20.42 -5.04 -0.64
CA SER A 178 -19.49 -4.39 0.28
C SER A 178 -19.68 -4.85 1.73
N ARG A 179 -20.93 -4.94 2.19
CA ARG A 179 -21.25 -5.37 3.56
C ARG A 179 -20.90 -6.84 3.79
N GLU A 180 -21.24 -7.69 2.83
CA GLU A 180 -20.89 -9.11 2.87
C GLU A 180 -19.38 -9.29 2.96
N SER A 181 -18.62 -8.65 2.06
CA SER A 181 -17.16 -8.74 2.07
C SER A 181 -16.52 -8.14 3.32
N LEU A 182 -17.06 -7.04 3.86
CA LEU A 182 -16.55 -6.48 5.12
C LEU A 182 -16.85 -7.43 6.29
N SER A 183 -18.00 -8.12 6.28
CA SER A 183 -18.42 -9.01 7.36
C SER A 183 -17.57 -10.29 7.48
N THR A 184 -16.83 -10.67 6.44
CA THR A 184 -15.91 -11.82 6.50
C THR A 184 -14.60 -11.50 7.21
N LEU A 185 -14.28 -10.22 7.40
CA LEU A 185 -13.07 -9.81 8.11
C LEU A 185 -13.24 -9.99 9.63
N PRO A 186 -12.13 -10.11 10.38
CA PRO A 186 -12.16 -10.00 11.83
C PRO A 186 -12.91 -8.74 12.30
N VAL A 187 -13.69 -8.88 13.38
CA VAL A 187 -14.48 -7.78 13.97
C VAL A 187 -13.61 -6.56 14.29
N SER A 188 -12.35 -6.80 14.63
CA SER A 188 -11.33 -5.77 14.83
C SER A 188 -11.13 -4.87 13.61
N ASP A 189 -10.91 -5.48 12.47
CA ASP A 189 -10.53 -4.83 11.22
C ASP A 189 -11.76 -4.11 10.65
N GLN A 190 -12.91 -4.77 10.77
CA GLN A 190 -14.22 -4.19 10.53
C GLN A 190 -14.44 -2.85 11.23
N TRP A 191 -14.10 -2.75 12.53
CA TRP A 191 -14.25 -1.49 13.27
C TRP A 191 -13.16 -0.49 12.93
N ALA A 192 -11.90 -0.93 12.83
CA ALA A 192 -10.78 -0.06 12.46
C ALA A 192 -11.07 0.65 11.12
N PHE A 193 -11.53 -0.06 10.11
CA PHE A 193 -11.85 0.53 8.81
C PHE A 193 -13.07 1.46 8.86
N ARG A 194 -14.09 1.15 9.67
CA ARG A 194 -15.22 2.06 9.91
C ARG A 194 -14.77 3.36 10.56
N VAL A 195 -13.89 3.28 11.56
CA VAL A 195 -13.34 4.48 12.22
C VAL A 195 -12.49 5.27 11.24
N ALA A 196 -11.62 4.62 10.47
CA ALA A 196 -10.82 5.27 9.43
C ALA A 196 -11.70 6.03 8.42
N TYR A 197 -12.81 5.44 7.99
CA TYR A 197 -13.71 6.04 6.99
C TYR A 197 -14.62 7.13 7.58
N TYR A 198 -15.32 6.86 8.69
CA TYR A 198 -16.36 7.75 9.23
C TYR A 198 -15.85 8.76 10.25
N ALA A 199 -14.77 8.45 10.97
CA ALA A 199 -14.20 9.30 12.01
C ALA A 199 -12.66 9.29 11.97
N PRO A 200 -12.03 9.67 10.83
CA PRO A 200 -10.58 9.61 10.66
C PRO A 200 -9.81 10.38 11.72
N TRP A 201 -10.39 11.46 12.25
CA TRP A 201 -9.82 12.27 13.33
C TRP A 201 -9.67 11.52 14.67
N LEU A 202 -10.41 10.42 14.88
CA LEU A 202 -10.29 9.54 16.05
C LEU A 202 -9.32 8.38 15.82
N PHE A 203 -8.86 8.14 14.60
CA PHE A 203 -8.23 6.88 14.23
C PHE A 203 -6.93 6.61 15.00
N HIS A 204 -6.09 7.63 15.22
CA HIS A 204 -4.88 7.49 16.05
C HIS A 204 -5.22 7.05 17.48
N TRP A 205 -6.17 7.74 18.11
CA TRP A 205 -6.59 7.40 19.46
C TRP A 205 -7.18 6.00 19.52
N TRP A 206 -8.05 5.64 18.57
CA TRP A 206 -8.63 4.30 18.47
C TRP A 206 -7.54 3.21 18.45
N MET A 207 -6.54 3.38 17.58
CA MET A 207 -5.46 2.40 17.39
C MET A 207 -4.48 2.30 18.56
N THR A 208 -4.49 3.26 19.49
CA THR A 208 -3.64 3.23 20.70
C THR A 208 -4.34 2.66 21.93
N GLN A 209 -5.65 2.38 21.87
CA GLN A 209 -6.37 1.83 23.01
C GLN A 209 -6.10 0.33 23.18
N LYS A 210 -5.90 -0.10 24.42
CA LYS A 210 -5.69 -1.50 24.78
C LYS A 210 -6.99 -2.32 24.83
N PHE A 211 -8.12 -1.65 25.03
CA PHE A 211 -9.44 -2.28 25.17
C PHE A 211 -10.19 -2.38 23.84
N PHE A 212 -9.74 -1.65 22.81
CA PHE A 212 -10.27 -1.79 21.46
C PHE A 212 -9.40 -2.75 20.66
N PRO A 213 -10.02 -3.56 19.80
CA PRO A 213 -9.25 -4.47 18.98
C PRO A 213 -8.49 -3.68 17.90
N SER A 214 -7.16 -3.87 17.85
CA SER A 214 -6.28 -3.32 16.81
C SER A 214 -6.39 -4.17 15.53
N LEU A 215 -5.76 -3.73 14.42
CA LEU A 215 -5.75 -4.47 13.17
C LEU A 215 -5.15 -5.87 13.36
N SER A 216 -5.85 -6.90 12.88
CA SER A 216 -5.47 -8.31 13.06
C SER A 216 -4.07 -8.62 12.56
N VAL A 217 -3.68 -8.02 11.43
CA VAL A 217 -2.32 -8.15 10.86
C VAL A 217 -1.26 -7.59 11.81
N LEU A 218 -1.53 -6.45 12.46
CA LEU A 218 -0.59 -5.85 13.43
C LEU A 218 -0.53 -6.62 14.76
N CYS A 219 -1.59 -7.35 15.10
CA CYS A 219 -1.63 -8.20 16.29
C CYS A 219 -1.02 -9.59 16.06
N GLY A 220 -0.47 -9.88 14.88
CA GLY A 220 0.07 -11.20 14.56
C GLY A 220 -0.99 -12.30 14.56
N ASN A 221 -2.26 -11.96 14.31
CA ASN A 221 -3.36 -12.93 14.31
C ASN A 221 -3.24 -13.86 13.09
N THR A 222 -2.70 -15.06 13.29
CA THR A 222 -2.45 -16.03 12.21
C THR A 222 -3.72 -16.58 11.55
N SER A 223 -4.90 -16.43 12.18
CA SER A 223 -6.17 -16.91 11.63
C SER A 223 -6.62 -16.20 10.34
N VAL A 224 -6.05 -15.02 10.06
CA VAL A 224 -6.33 -14.24 8.85
C VAL A 224 -5.56 -14.73 7.62
N PHE A 225 -4.70 -15.73 7.77
CA PHE A 225 -3.91 -16.30 6.68
C PHE A 225 -4.52 -17.61 6.16
N SER A 226 -4.30 -17.90 4.88
CA SER A 226 -4.59 -19.22 4.31
C SER A 226 -3.60 -20.26 4.83
N ARG A 227 -3.84 -21.54 4.57
CA ARG A 227 -2.87 -22.58 4.94
C ARG A 227 -1.55 -22.39 4.21
N THR A 228 -1.63 -22.10 2.91
CA THR A 228 -0.46 -21.84 2.05
C THR A 228 0.32 -20.62 2.53
N ASP A 229 -0.36 -19.55 2.94
CA ASP A 229 0.29 -18.35 3.51
C ASP A 229 1.07 -18.69 4.79
N LEU A 230 0.49 -19.52 5.68
CA LEU A 230 1.16 -19.95 6.91
C LEU A 230 2.42 -20.78 6.63
N ASP A 231 2.37 -21.65 5.61
CA ASP A 231 3.53 -22.43 5.19
C ASP A 231 4.65 -21.53 4.64
N MET A 232 4.31 -20.47 3.90
CA MET A 232 5.28 -19.45 3.45
C MET A 232 5.87 -18.65 4.60
N LEU A 233 5.03 -18.18 5.54
CA LEU A 233 5.49 -17.46 6.73
C LEU A 233 6.45 -18.29 7.57
N LYS A 234 6.19 -19.59 7.70
CA LYS A 234 7.09 -20.50 8.41
C LYS A 234 8.47 -20.55 7.74
N LYS A 235 8.54 -20.71 6.41
CA LYS A 235 9.81 -20.67 5.66
C LYS A 235 10.54 -19.33 5.82
N LEU A 236 9.81 -18.21 5.80
CA LEU A 236 10.41 -16.88 5.99
C LEU A 236 10.93 -16.68 7.42
N SER A 237 10.25 -17.23 8.43
CA SER A 237 10.68 -17.10 9.83
C SER A 237 11.99 -17.80 10.14
N GLU A 238 12.42 -18.72 9.28
CA GLU A 238 13.71 -19.41 9.38
C GLU A 238 14.88 -18.51 8.90
N ALA A 239 14.59 -17.41 8.18
CA ALA A 239 15.57 -16.41 7.78
C ALA A 239 15.63 -15.24 8.80
N PRO A 240 16.81 -14.63 9.04
CA PRO A 240 16.91 -13.49 9.95
C PRO A 240 16.05 -12.30 9.50
N SER A 241 15.17 -11.80 10.37
CA SER A 241 14.41 -10.56 10.13
C SER A 241 15.30 -9.33 10.32
N VAL A 242 16.06 -8.96 9.29
CA VAL A 242 16.90 -7.76 9.33
C VAL A 242 16.09 -6.54 8.87
N GLY A 243 15.98 -5.52 9.72
CA GLY A 243 15.49 -4.19 9.32
C GLY A 243 13.97 -4.00 9.35
N GLN A 244 13.18 -4.95 9.88
CA GLN A 244 11.73 -4.77 10.04
C GLN A 244 11.39 -3.59 10.97
N GLU A 245 12.22 -3.34 11.98
CA GLU A 245 12.09 -2.20 12.88
C GLU A 245 12.20 -0.84 12.16
N LYS A 246 12.86 -0.82 11.00
CA LYS A 246 13.02 0.40 10.20
C LYS A 246 11.71 0.81 9.53
N ILE A 247 10.81 -0.13 9.23
CA ILE A 247 9.54 0.12 8.52
C ILE A 247 8.75 1.24 9.19
N THR A 248 8.71 1.22 10.54
CA THR A 248 7.92 2.14 11.36
C THR A 248 8.77 3.07 12.23
N GLN A 249 10.07 3.24 11.91
CA GLN A 249 11.00 4.03 12.74
C GLN A 249 10.60 5.49 12.94
N GLN A 250 9.78 6.04 12.05
CA GLN A 250 9.24 7.40 12.15
C GLN A 250 7.97 7.49 13.02
N GLY A 251 7.45 6.34 13.47
CA GLY A 251 6.28 6.17 14.33
C GLY A 251 5.09 5.53 13.61
N HIS A 252 4.33 4.68 14.31
CA HIS A 252 3.16 3.98 13.75
C HIS A 252 2.10 4.90 13.17
N HIS A 253 1.95 6.12 13.70
CA HIS A 253 1.01 7.07 13.15
C HIS A 253 1.38 7.48 11.72
N GLU A 254 2.66 7.77 11.49
CA GLU A 254 3.17 8.27 10.23
C GLU A 254 3.24 7.19 9.16
N SER A 255 3.66 5.98 9.54
CA SER A 255 3.73 4.84 8.63
C SER A 255 2.36 4.18 8.46
N LEU A 256 1.88 3.48 9.50
CA LEU A 256 0.74 2.56 9.40
C LEU A 256 -0.61 3.30 9.39
N TYR A 257 -0.82 4.23 10.31
CA TYR A 257 -2.17 4.78 10.51
C TYR A 257 -2.55 5.74 9.39
N ARG A 258 -1.63 6.61 8.98
CA ARG A 258 -1.84 7.48 7.81
C ARG A 258 -2.02 6.70 6.53
N ASP A 259 -1.38 5.55 6.39
CA ASP A 259 -1.61 4.66 5.26
C ASP A 259 -3.06 4.19 5.19
N ILE A 260 -3.59 3.70 6.31
CA ILE A 260 -4.98 3.22 6.41
C ILE A 260 -5.96 4.36 6.17
N LEU A 261 -5.67 5.54 6.72
CA LEU A 261 -6.47 6.75 6.50
C LEU A 261 -6.49 7.17 5.03
N ALA A 262 -5.35 7.12 4.33
CA ALA A 262 -5.29 7.45 2.90
C ALA A 262 -6.01 6.39 2.05
N GLY A 263 -5.81 5.11 2.36
CA GLY A 263 -6.45 3.99 1.68
C GLY A 263 -7.98 4.02 1.79
N TYR A 264 -8.53 4.32 2.98
CA TYR A 264 -9.98 4.45 3.24
C TYR A 264 -10.51 5.89 3.23
N ALA A 265 -9.75 6.84 2.70
CA ALA A 265 -10.26 8.21 2.52
C ALA A 265 -11.39 8.21 1.48
N LYS A 266 -12.18 9.30 1.44
CA LYS A 266 -13.08 9.53 0.31
C LYS A 266 -12.25 9.96 -0.90
N TRP A 267 -12.16 9.09 -1.90
CA TRP A 267 -11.40 9.35 -3.12
C TRP A 267 -12.16 10.33 -4.03
N GLU A 268 -11.42 11.13 -4.81
CA GLU A 268 -11.99 12.04 -5.83
C GLU A 268 -12.54 11.30 -7.06
N PHE A 269 -12.37 9.98 -7.12
CA PHE A 269 -12.82 9.13 -8.23
C PHE A 269 -13.21 7.74 -7.73
N ASP A 270 -14.04 7.08 -8.51
CA ASP A 270 -14.33 5.66 -8.35
C ASP A 270 -13.53 4.84 -9.39
N PRO A 271 -12.93 3.68 -9.03
CA PRO A 271 -12.19 2.86 -9.99
C PRO A 271 -12.98 2.50 -11.25
N SER A 272 -14.30 2.31 -11.15
CA SER A 272 -15.18 1.98 -12.28
C SER A 272 -15.34 3.10 -13.31
N GLU A 273 -14.95 4.33 -12.97
CA GLU A 273 -14.98 5.48 -13.89
C GLU A 273 -13.72 5.58 -14.75
N LEU A 274 -12.70 4.75 -14.47
CA LEU A 274 -11.45 4.76 -15.21
C LEU A 274 -11.66 4.19 -16.62
N LYS A 275 -11.20 4.94 -17.61
CA LYS A 275 -11.12 4.48 -18.99
C LYS A 275 -9.85 3.68 -19.18
N ASN A 276 -9.86 2.73 -20.12
CA ASN A 276 -8.64 2.01 -20.51
C ASN A 276 -7.56 3.02 -20.95
N PRO A 277 -6.44 3.14 -20.22
CA PRO A 277 -5.36 4.04 -20.63
C PRO A 277 -4.53 3.48 -21.80
N PHE A 278 -4.77 2.23 -22.20
CA PHE A 278 -4.07 1.52 -23.27
C PHE A 278 -5.02 1.08 -24.39
N PRO A 279 -5.72 2.02 -25.08
CA PRO A 279 -6.71 1.66 -26.09
C PRO A 279 -6.12 0.92 -27.30
N ASP A 280 -4.86 1.20 -27.63
CA ASP A 280 -4.15 0.62 -28.78
C ASP A 280 -3.32 -0.63 -28.40
N ASN A 281 -3.66 -1.27 -27.27
CA ASN A 281 -2.90 -2.38 -26.67
C ASN A 281 -1.41 -2.05 -26.47
N GLU A 282 -1.06 -0.76 -26.29
CA GLU A 282 0.32 -0.33 -26.04
C GLU A 282 0.81 -0.67 -24.62
N GLY A 283 -0.08 -1.14 -23.76
CA GLY A 283 0.15 -1.57 -22.39
C GLY A 283 -1.02 -2.41 -21.88
N SER A 284 -0.93 -2.86 -20.64
CA SER A 284 -1.97 -3.69 -20.01
C SER A 284 -2.12 -3.37 -18.52
N PHE A 285 -3.30 -3.68 -17.99
CA PHE A 285 -3.59 -3.56 -16.56
C PHE A 285 -4.04 -4.90 -16.00
N HIS A 286 -3.28 -5.43 -15.05
CA HIS A 286 -3.51 -6.75 -14.48
C HIS A 286 -3.94 -6.65 -13.01
N ILE A 287 -4.83 -7.53 -12.59
CA ILE A 287 -5.13 -7.74 -11.18
C ILE A 287 -4.96 -9.22 -10.87
N TRP A 288 -4.07 -9.54 -9.94
CA TRP A 288 -3.79 -10.91 -9.49
C TRP A 288 -4.36 -11.14 -8.09
N ARG A 289 -5.10 -12.23 -7.91
CA ARG A 289 -5.73 -12.61 -6.64
C ARG A 289 -5.53 -14.06 -6.26
N GLY A 290 -5.20 -14.30 -4.99
CA GLY A 290 -5.33 -15.62 -4.38
C GLY A 290 -6.79 -15.90 -4.05
N CYS A 291 -7.32 -17.05 -4.48
CA CYS A 291 -8.70 -17.44 -4.19
C CYS A 291 -8.95 -17.72 -2.70
N GLU A 292 -7.89 -18.01 -1.93
CA GLU A 292 -7.95 -18.29 -0.50
C GLU A 292 -7.53 -17.09 0.36
N ASP A 293 -7.40 -15.90 -0.24
CA ASP A 293 -7.07 -14.67 0.48
C ASP A 293 -8.18 -14.31 1.46
N LYS A 294 -7.86 -14.40 2.76
CA LYS A 294 -8.75 -14.04 3.87
C LYS A 294 -8.51 -12.63 4.41
N ILE A 295 -7.42 -11.97 4.00
CA ILE A 295 -7.10 -10.60 4.39
C ILE A 295 -7.91 -9.65 3.53
N ILE A 296 -7.89 -9.86 2.21
CA ILE A 296 -8.67 -9.09 1.25
C ILE A 296 -9.51 -10.04 0.38
N PRO A 297 -10.77 -10.29 0.75
CA PRO A 297 -11.65 -11.16 -0.01
C PRO A 297 -11.73 -10.74 -1.48
N TYR A 298 -11.56 -11.69 -2.40
CA TYR A 298 -11.43 -11.42 -3.84
C TYR A 298 -12.67 -10.77 -4.47
N LYS A 299 -13.86 -10.95 -3.86
CA LYS A 299 -15.18 -10.60 -4.43
C LYS A 299 -15.27 -9.17 -4.96
N LEU A 300 -14.72 -8.18 -4.23
CA LEU A 300 -14.76 -6.79 -4.65
C LEU A 300 -13.87 -6.52 -5.87
N ASN A 301 -12.70 -7.15 -5.94
CA ASN A 301 -11.81 -7.02 -7.10
C ASN A 301 -12.40 -7.67 -8.34
N ARG A 302 -13.01 -8.86 -8.18
CA ARG A 302 -13.75 -9.52 -9.26
C ARG A 302 -14.85 -8.62 -9.82
N TYR A 303 -15.66 -8.04 -8.94
CA TYR A 303 -16.72 -7.12 -9.35
C TYR A 303 -16.19 -5.90 -10.12
N ILE A 304 -15.07 -5.31 -9.68
CA ILE A 304 -14.44 -4.18 -10.39
C ILE A 304 -13.94 -4.61 -11.77
N ALA A 305 -13.29 -5.76 -11.87
CA ALA A 305 -12.82 -6.30 -13.14
C ALA A 305 -13.97 -6.61 -14.11
N GLU A 306 -15.10 -7.15 -13.63
CA GLU A 306 -16.30 -7.37 -14.44
C GLU A 306 -16.89 -6.06 -14.99
N LYS A 307 -16.73 -4.94 -14.28
CA LYS A 307 -17.15 -3.60 -14.74
C LYS A 307 -16.17 -2.97 -15.72
N LEU A 308 -14.91 -3.38 -15.70
CA LEU A 308 -13.81 -2.81 -16.47
C LEU A 308 -13.19 -3.92 -17.33
N PRO A 309 -13.79 -4.28 -18.47
CA PRO A 309 -13.37 -5.44 -19.27
C PRO A 309 -11.98 -5.31 -19.89
N TRP A 310 -11.36 -4.12 -19.81
CA TRP A 310 -9.97 -3.88 -20.19
C TRP A 310 -8.97 -4.32 -19.10
N ILE A 311 -9.43 -4.72 -17.92
CA ILE A 311 -8.61 -5.28 -16.86
C ILE A 311 -8.44 -6.77 -17.07
N HIS A 312 -7.18 -7.22 -17.16
CA HIS A 312 -6.83 -8.64 -17.17
C HIS A 312 -6.85 -9.16 -15.72
N TYR A 313 -7.93 -9.85 -15.36
CA TYR A 313 -8.14 -10.35 -14.00
C TYR A 313 -7.74 -11.82 -13.88
N HIS A 314 -6.86 -12.11 -12.92
CA HIS A 314 -6.23 -13.40 -12.69
C HIS A 314 -6.58 -13.89 -11.30
N GLU A 315 -7.30 -15.01 -11.23
CA GLU A 315 -7.55 -15.73 -9.99
C GLU A 315 -6.64 -16.94 -9.89
N VAL A 316 -5.94 -17.07 -8.77
CA VAL A 316 -4.92 -18.08 -8.52
C VAL A 316 -5.44 -19.05 -7.45
N PRO A 317 -5.93 -20.24 -7.85
CA PRO A 317 -6.43 -21.25 -6.92
C PRO A 317 -5.33 -21.77 -5.99
N GLY A 318 -5.67 -22.07 -4.73
CA GLY A 318 -4.72 -22.63 -3.76
C GLY A 318 -3.80 -21.63 -3.06
N TYR A 319 -3.88 -20.34 -3.44
CA TYR A 319 -3.05 -19.28 -2.87
C TYR A 319 -3.88 -18.26 -2.08
N GLY A 320 -3.26 -17.72 -1.02
CA GLY A 320 -3.82 -16.66 -0.19
C GLY A 320 -3.21 -15.30 -0.47
N HIS A 321 -3.09 -14.47 0.57
CA HIS A 321 -2.61 -13.10 0.44
C HIS A 321 -1.12 -13.03 0.09
N LEU A 322 -0.33 -14.05 0.43
CA LEU A 322 1.11 -14.04 0.30
C LEU A 322 1.61 -14.62 -1.03
N LEU A 323 0.74 -14.77 -2.03
CA LEU A 323 1.10 -15.32 -3.35
C LEU A 323 2.27 -14.59 -4.03
N PHE A 324 2.52 -13.33 -3.66
CA PHE A 324 3.66 -12.53 -4.16
C PHE A 324 5.02 -12.97 -3.59
N LEU A 325 5.06 -14.01 -2.74
CA LEU A 325 6.27 -14.65 -2.25
C LEU A 325 6.58 -15.97 -2.97
N GLU A 326 5.78 -16.34 -3.97
CA GLU A 326 5.98 -17.55 -4.75
C GLU A 326 6.65 -17.21 -6.07
N SER A 327 7.85 -17.77 -6.27
CA SER A 327 8.74 -17.38 -7.38
C SER A 327 8.08 -17.53 -8.75
N HIS A 328 7.49 -18.70 -9.03
CA HIS A 328 6.81 -18.95 -10.31
C HIS A 328 5.60 -18.02 -10.56
N LEU A 329 4.90 -17.56 -9.51
CA LEU A 329 3.81 -16.59 -9.65
C LEU A 329 4.35 -15.18 -9.89
N CYS A 330 5.44 -14.80 -9.23
CA CYS A 330 6.12 -13.53 -9.48
C CYS A 330 6.59 -13.43 -10.93
N ASP A 331 7.17 -14.51 -11.45
CA ASP A 331 7.58 -14.61 -12.85
C ASP A 331 6.39 -14.54 -13.82
N ALA A 332 5.28 -15.22 -13.50
CA ALA A 332 4.06 -15.15 -14.30
C ALA A 332 3.48 -13.72 -14.33
N ILE A 333 3.51 -13.01 -13.21
CA ILE A 333 3.09 -11.60 -13.12
C ILE A 333 3.97 -10.72 -14.03
N LEU A 334 5.29 -10.92 -14.02
CA LEU A 334 6.21 -10.18 -14.89
C LEU A 334 5.96 -10.48 -16.36
N LYS A 335 5.82 -11.75 -16.73
CA LYS A 335 5.54 -12.17 -18.11
C LYS A 335 4.22 -11.59 -18.60
N ALA A 336 3.15 -11.69 -17.84
CA ALA A 336 1.87 -11.11 -18.22
C ALA A 336 1.95 -9.58 -18.39
N LEU A 337 2.70 -8.89 -17.52
CA LEU A 337 2.86 -7.44 -17.58
C LEU A 337 3.72 -6.96 -18.76
N LEU A 338 4.80 -7.68 -19.07
CA LEU A 338 5.82 -7.24 -20.03
C LEU A 338 5.65 -7.86 -21.42
N LEU A 339 5.31 -9.15 -21.48
CA LEU A 339 5.12 -9.90 -22.72
C LEU A 339 3.68 -9.86 -23.22
N ARG A 340 2.73 -9.52 -22.33
CA ARG A 340 1.28 -9.45 -22.64
C ARG A 340 0.71 -10.82 -23.01
N GLU A 341 1.27 -11.87 -22.39
CA GLU A 341 0.83 -13.27 -22.50
C GLU A 341 -0.15 -13.67 -21.39
#